data_AF-A0AAJ7XIK1-F1
#
_entry.id   AF-A0AAJ7XIK1-F1
#
_cell.length_a   1.000
_cell.length_b   1.000
_cell.length_c   1.000
_cell.angle_alpha   90.00
_cell.angle_beta   90.00
_cell.angle_gamma   90.00
#
_symmetry.space_group_name_H-M   'P 1'
#
loop_
_entity.id
_entity.type
_entity.pdbx_description
1 polymer ?
#
loop_
_entity_poly.entity_id
_entity_poly.type
_entity_poly.pdbx_seq_one_letter_code
_entity_poly.pdbx_strand_id
1 'polypeptide(L)'
;MFVLLLTYCQLQSIFLKSKCSLNTIFALLSFTGTCSPTLNPNTAHRNLQISADFKTVRTSTHTQPYPDNSGRFDHYQVVICSEKFVFGRHYWEVDVRGCEKFVIGVTYDAIPRKGDDEACKIGFNEVSWSLKKRGNAYTAVHNETETKLPVRDAPKRVGVHLDWEAGVLSFYSADSMSLLHRFHGKFDRELYPAMAVLCESLSICPLPYLDARR
;
A
#
# COMPACT_ATOMS: atom_id res chain seq x y z
N MET A 1 -42.06 -3.43 -18.76
CA MET A 1 -41.09 -2.79 -17.86
C MET A 1 -41.54 -2.88 -16.40
N PHE A 2 -41.85 -4.08 -15.87
CA PHE A 2 -42.18 -4.26 -14.44
C PHE A 2 -41.94 -5.69 -13.90
N VAL A 3 -41.29 -6.57 -14.68
CA VAL A 3 -40.99 -7.96 -14.26
C VAL A 3 -39.51 -8.16 -13.88
N LEU A 4 -38.67 -7.12 -14.01
CA LEU A 4 -37.23 -7.18 -13.70
C LEU A 4 -36.84 -6.58 -12.33
N LEU A 5 -37.77 -5.98 -11.58
CA LEU A 5 -37.47 -5.35 -10.28
C LEU A 5 -37.74 -6.26 -9.07
N LEU A 6 -38.51 -7.35 -9.23
CA LEU A 6 -38.87 -8.23 -8.13
C LEU A 6 -37.85 -9.34 -7.85
N THR A 7 -36.93 -9.63 -8.76
CA THR A 7 -35.81 -10.55 -8.50
C THR A 7 -34.65 -9.87 -7.74
N TYR A 8 -34.51 -8.55 -7.86
CA TYR A 8 -33.44 -7.80 -7.18
C TYR A 8 -33.67 -7.63 -5.67
N CYS A 9 -34.93 -7.47 -5.25
CA CYS A 9 -35.27 -7.23 -3.84
C CYS A 9 -35.35 -8.51 -2.99
N GLN A 10 -35.51 -9.70 -3.59
CA GLN A 10 -35.49 -10.97 -2.84
C GLN A 10 -34.10 -11.60 -2.70
N LEU A 11 -33.13 -11.23 -3.55
CA LEU A 11 -31.74 -11.65 -3.39
C LEU A 11 -31.04 -10.95 -2.22
N GLN A 12 -31.47 -9.75 -1.81
CA GLN A 12 -30.89 -9.04 -0.66
C GLN A 12 -31.23 -9.67 0.71
N SER A 13 -32.28 -10.51 0.80
CA SER A 13 -32.69 -11.11 2.07
C SER A 13 -32.03 -12.46 2.39
N ILE A 14 -31.38 -13.12 1.42
CA ILE A 14 -30.80 -14.46 1.61
C ILE A 14 -29.30 -14.39 1.92
N PHE A 15 -28.63 -13.29 1.57
CA PHE A 15 -27.17 -13.12 1.79
C PHE A 15 -26.75 -12.71 3.21
N LEU A 16 -27.70 -12.49 4.13
CA LEU A 16 -27.39 -12.07 5.51
C LEU A 16 -27.25 -13.23 6.51
N LYS A 17 -27.22 -14.49 6.05
CA LYS A 17 -27.10 -15.66 6.94
C LYS A 17 -26.14 -16.73 6.42
N SER A 18 -24.86 -16.41 6.22
CA SER A 18 -23.82 -17.46 6.33
C SER A 18 -22.45 -16.88 6.67
N LYS A 19 -21.84 -17.45 7.73
CA LYS A 19 -20.45 -17.23 8.12
C LYS A 19 -19.54 -17.70 6.99
N CYS A 20 -18.81 -16.80 6.32
CA CYS A 20 -17.63 -17.15 5.54
C CYS A 20 -16.77 -15.91 5.30
N SER A 21 -15.53 -15.93 5.78
CA SER A 21 -14.55 -14.83 5.62
C SER A 21 -14.23 -14.46 4.16
N LEU A 22 -14.64 -15.30 3.20
CA LEU A 22 -14.49 -15.07 1.76
C LEU A 22 -15.56 -14.12 1.18
N ASN A 23 -16.78 -14.10 1.75
CA ASN A 23 -17.90 -13.30 1.21
C ASN A 23 -17.72 -11.79 1.45
N THR A 24 -17.04 -11.41 2.53
CA THR A 24 -16.75 -10.00 2.84
C THR A 24 -15.70 -9.42 1.89
N ILE A 25 -14.83 -10.25 1.31
CA ILE A 25 -13.67 -9.82 0.51
C ILE A 25 -13.99 -9.73 -0.97
N PHE A 26 -14.80 -10.66 -1.50
CA PHE A 26 -15.40 -10.48 -2.83
C PHE A 26 -16.24 -9.20 -2.89
N ALA A 27 -16.97 -8.87 -1.82
CA ALA A 27 -17.70 -7.61 -1.73
C ALA A 27 -16.77 -6.38 -1.65
N LEU A 28 -15.64 -6.46 -0.94
CA LEU A 28 -14.62 -5.41 -0.94
C LEU A 28 -14.12 -5.16 -2.37
N LEU A 29 -13.64 -6.20 -3.07
CA LEU A 29 -13.11 -6.07 -4.44
C LEU A 29 -14.15 -5.67 -5.49
N SER A 30 -15.44 -5.96 -5.26
CA SER A 30 -16.52 -5.61 -6.18
C SER A 30 -16.89 -4.12 -6.17
N PHE A 31 -16.52 -3.37 -5.12
CA PHE A 31 -16.80 -1.94 -4.97
C PHE A 31 -15.54 -1.08 -4.78
N THR A 32 -14.35 -1.67 -4.72
CA THR A 32 -13.07 -0.95 -4.63
C THR A 32 -12.50 -0.70 -6.03
N GLY A 33 -12.06 0.53 -6.30
CA GLY A 33 -11.23 0.81 -7.47
C GLY A 33 -9.88 0.12 -7.29
N THR A 34 -9.62 -0.94 -8.05
CA THR A 34 -8.26 -1.49 -8.12
C THR A 34 -7.38 -0.51 -8.88
N CYS A 35 -6.15 -0.33 -8.40
CA CYS A 35 -5.20 0.58 -9.00
C CYS A 35 -3.81 -0.03 -9.02
N SER A 36 -2.97 0.50 -9.90
CA SER A 36 -1.56 0.17 -9.98
C SER A 36 -0.79 1.48 -9.98
N PRO A 37 -0.45 2.02 -8.81
CA PRO A 37 0.32 3.26 -8.71
C PRO A 37 1.70 3.13 -9.38
N THR A 38 2.32 4.26 -9.66
CA THR A 38 3.64 4.37 -10.30
C THR A 38 4.60 5.11 -9.40
N LEU A 39 5.83 4.64 -9.34
CA LEU A 39 6.89 5.22 -8.53
C LEU A 39 7.32 6.56 -9.11
N ASN A 40 7.41 7.60 -8.26
CA ASN A 40 7.84 8.93 -8.70
C ASN A 40 9.36 9.12 -8.49
N PRO A 41 10.18 9.19 -9.57
CA PRO A 41 11.62 9.36 -9.47
C PRO A 41 12.06 10.70 -8.87
N ASN A 42 11.19 11.71 -8.86
CA ASN A 42 11.49 12.99 -8.22
C ASN A 42 11.51 12.88 -6.69
N THR A 43 10.83 11.89 -6.13
CA THR A 43 10.80 11.67 -4.67
C THR A 43 11.87 10.68 -4.21
N ALA A 44 12.24 9.73 -5.07
CA ALA A 44 13.10 8.61 -4.70
C ALA A 44 14.47 9.03 -4.16
N HIS A 45 14.91 8.40 -3.09
CA HIS A 45 16.29 8.51 -2.65
C HIS A 45 17.28 8.05 -3.74
N ARG A 46 18.47 8.66 -3.79
CA ARG A 46 19.43 8.42 -4.87
C ARG A 46 20.02 7.00 -4.86
N ASN A 47 19.95 6.27 -3.75
CA ASN A 47 20.35 4.85 -3.71
C ASN A 47 19.21 3.89 -4.10
N LEU A 48 18.11 4.40 -4.63
CA LEU A 48 17.00 3.60 -5.15
C LEU A 48 16.94 3.68 -6.66
N GLN A 49 17.04 2.54 -7.33
CA GLN A 49 16.83 2.45 -8.76
C GLN A 49 15.38 2.07 -9.05
N ILE A 50 14.72 2.87 -9.89
CA ILE A 50 13.36 2.61 -10.37
C ILE A 50 13.44 2.00 -11.77
N SER A 51 12.61 0.99 -12.05
CA SER A 51 12.47 0.38 -13.38
C SER A 51 11.83 1.32 -14.39
N ALA A 52 12.04 1.05 -15.67
CA ALA A 52 11.54 1.90 -16.76
C ALA A 52 10.00 2.01 -16.82
N ASP A 53 9.28 1.00 -16.31
CA ASP A 53 7.82 1.00 -16.19
C ASP A 53 7.31 1.69 -14.91
N PHE A 54 8.22 2.21 -14.08
CA PHE A 54 7.92 2.83 -12.79
C PHE A 54 7.18 1.92 -11.80
N LYS A 55 7.33 0.59 -11.91
CA LYS A 55 6.66 -0.37 -11.02
C LYS A 55 7.58 -0.98 -9.98
N THR A 56 8.85 -1.13 -10.27
CA THR A 56 9.82 -1.77 -9.39
C THR A 56 10.80 -0.76 -8.84
N VAL A 57 10.99 -0.80 -7.52
CA VAL A 57 12.07 -0.10 -6.83
C VAL A 57 13.04 -1.12 -6.24
N ARG A 58 14.34 -0.87 -6.35
CA ARG A 58 15.38 -1.71 -5.75
C ARG A 58 16.52 -0.89 -5.18
N THR A 59 17.20 -1.45 -4.19
CA THR A 59 18.43 -0.84 -3.66
C THR A 59 19.53 -0.92 -4.71
N SER A 60 20.31 0.16 -4.85
CA SER A 60 21.49 0.22 -5.70
C SER A 60 22.70 0.60 -4.87
N THR A 61 23.83 -0.03 -5.17
CA THR A 61 25.15 0.35 -4.64
C THR A 61 25.68 1.64 -5.28
N HIS A 62 25.11 2.03 -6.42
CA HIS A 62 25.47 3.24 -7.14
C HIS A 62 24.39 4.31 -6.98
N THR A 63 24.81 5.54 -6.71
CA THR A 63 23.96 6.71 -6.68
C THR A 63 23.35 6.95 -8.06
N GLN A 64 22.02 6.98 -8.13
CA GLN A 64 21.28 7.25 -9.35
C GLN A 64 21.38 8.74 -9.72
N PRO A 65 21.49 9.07 -11.03
CA PRO A 65 21.68 10.43 -11.52
C PRO A 65 20.37 11.24 -11.52
N TYR A 66 19.56 11.10 -10.47
CA TYR A 66 18.34 11.88 -10.35
C TYR A 66 18.67 13.35 -10.02
N PRO A 67 17.97 14.35 -10.59
CA PRO A 67 18.23 15.76 -10.28
C PRO A 67 17.74 16.11 -8.86
N ASP A 68 18.44 17.02 -8.17
CA ASP A 68 17.98 17.49 -6.87
C ASP A 68 16.69 18.32 -6.98
N ASN A 69 15.83 18.14 -6.00
CA ASN A 69 14.61 18.91 -5.81
C ASN A 69 14.13 18.80 -4.34
N SER A 70 13.18 19.66 -3.96
CA SER A 70 12.61 19.68 -2.61
C SER A 70 11.86 18.39 -2.25
N GLY A 71 11.25 17.73 -3.24
CA GLY A 71 10.47 16.50 -3.06
C GLY A 71 11.29 15.23 -2.86
N ARG A 72 12.61 15.27 -3.03
CA ARG A 72 13.50 14.10 -2.94
C ARG A 72 13.88 13.76 -1.49
N PHE A 73 13.80 12.49 -1.11
CA PHE A 73 14.44 12.01 0.12
C PHE A 73 15.96 11.97 -0.05
N ASP A 74 16.71 12.63 0.85
CA ASP A 74 18.18 12.73 0.73
C ASP A 74 18.95 11.81 1.68
N HIS A 75 18.32 11.34 2.76
CA HIS A 75 18.94 10.45 3.73
C HIS A 75 18.31 9.05 3.74
N TYR A 76 16.98 8.97 3.83
CA TYR A 76 16.28 7.68 3.93
C TYR A 76 15.92 7.12 2.56
N GLN A 77 16.07 5.80 2.40
CA GLN A 77 15.74 5.06 1.17
C GLN A 77 14.23 4.90 0.97
N VAL A 78 13.55 6.03 0.74
CA VAL A 78 12.10 6.16 0.54
C VAL A 78 11.80 6.59 -0.89
N VAL A 79 10.67 6.12 -1.42
CA VAL A 79 10.03 6.60 -2.65
C VAL A 79 8.52 6.72 -2.42
N ILE A 80 7.92 7.78 -2.96
CA ILE A 80 6.47 8.02 -2.96
C ILE A 80 5.96 7.79 -4.41
N CYS A 81 4.74 7.29 -4.55
CA CYS A 81 4.10 7.14 -5.85
C CYS A 81 3.57 8.46 -6.41
N SER A 82 3.30 8.50 -7.71
CA SER A 82 2.84 9.71 -8.42
C SER A 82 1.36 9.99 -8.16
N GLU A 83 0.56 8.92 -8.07
CA GLU A 83 -0.88 8.98 -7.85
C GLU A 83 -1.21 9.30 -6.40
N LYS A 84 -2.31 10.04 -6.22
CA LYS A 84 -2.81 10.48 -4.94
C LYS A 84 -4.30 10.17 -4.80
N PHE A 85 -4.71 9.80 -3.60
CA PHE A 85 -6.08 9.41 -3.30
C PHE A 85 -6.74 10.46 -2.42
N VAL A 86 -7.88 10.99 -2.89
CA VAL A 86 -8.59 12.12 -2.26
C VAL A 86 -10.05 11.82 -1.89
N PHE A 87 -10.58 10.70 -2.36
CA PHE A 87 -11.90 10.16 -2.02
C PHE A 87 -11.96 8.70 -2.50
N GLY A 88 -12.96 7.96 -2.08
CA GLY A 88 -13.28 6.62 -2.53
C GLY A 88 -12.45 5.51 -1.90
N ARG A 89 -12.64 4.32 -2.45
CA ARG A 89 -11.95 3.10 -2.05
C ARG A 89 -10.92 2.68 -3.09
N HIS A 90 -9.68 2.49 -2.65
CA HIS A 90 -8.55 2.15 -3.49
C HIS A 90 -7.89 0.87 -3.01
N TYR A 91 -7.48 0.02 -3.95
CA TYR A 91 -6.74 -1.20 -3.64
C TYR A 91 -5.57 -1.39 -4.60
N TRP A 92 -4.38 -1.63 -4.05
CA TRP A 92 -3.21 -2.02 -4.84
C TRP A 92 -2.42 -3.12 -4.13
N GLU A 93 -1.59 -3.82 -4.88
CA GLU A 93 -0.72 -4.87 -4.37
C GLU A 93 0.74 -4.56 -4.64
N VAL A 94 1.58 -4.96 -3.69
CA VAL A 94 3.05 -4.90 -3.79
C VAL A 94 3.59 -6.32 -3.66
N ASP A 95 4.34 -6.75 -4.67
CA ASP A 95 5.16 -7.95 -4.63
C ASP A 95 6.38 -7.70 -3.74
N VAL A 96 6.51 -8.52 -2.71
CA VAL A 96 7.55 -8.44 -1.69
C VAL A 96 8.45 -9.68 -1.65
N ARG A 97 8.35 -10.56 -2.66
CA ARG A 97 9.13 -11.79 -2.73
C ARG A 97 10.62 -11.52 -2.65
N GLY A 98 11.31 -12.22 -1.74
CA GLY A 98 12.75 -12.10 -1.54
C GLY A 98 13.18 -10.88 -0.72
N CYS A 99 12.28 -9.91 -0.44
CA CYS A 99 12.63 -8.75 0.36
C CYS A 99 12.52 -9.04 1.86
N GLU A 100 13.64 -8.98 2.57
CA GLU A 100 13.68 -9.21 4.02
C GLU A 100 13.42 -7.94 4.85
N LYS A 101 13.58 -6.76 4.26
CA LYS A 101 13.48 -5.46 4.95
C LYS A 101 12.81 -4.43 4.05
N PHE A 102 11.54 -4.14 4.35
CA PHE A 102 10.75 -3.15 3.64
C PHE A 102 9.81 -2.39 4.57
N VAL A 103 9.32 -1.26 4.07
CA VAL A 103 8.18 -0.53 4.59
C VAL A 103 7.24 -0.26 3.43
N ILE A 104 5.95 -0.56 3.60
CA ILE A 104 4.88 -0.23 2.64
C ILE A 104 3.84 0.56 3.41
N GLY A 105 3.40 1.69 2.87
CA GLY A 105 2.46 2.54 3.58
C GLY A 105 1.81 3.59 2.71
N VAL A 106 1.20 4.55 3.39
CA VAL A 106 0.67 5.77 2.79
C VAL A 106 1.13 6.98 3.60
N THR A 107 1.20 8.13 2.95
CA THR A 107 1.60 9.38 3.58
C THR A 107 0.93 10.58 2.94
N TYR A 108 0.76 11.66 3.71
CA TYR A 108 0.49 12.97 3.14
C TYR A 108 1.77 13.56 2.52
N ASP A 109 1.60 14.54 1.62
CA ASP A 109 2.74 15.22 0.98
C ASP A 109 3.66 15.94 1.99
N ALA A 110 3.13 16.28 3.17
CA ALA A 110 3.79 16.99 4.26
C ALA A 110 4.89 16.21 4.99
N ILE A 111 5.11 14.93 4.67
CA ILE A 111 6.21 14.15 5.26
C ILE A 111 7.55 14.87 5.01
N PRO A 112 8.38 15.08 6.05
CA PRO A 112 9.70 15.66 5.86
C PRO A 112 10.58 14.72 5.05
N ARG A 113 11.47 15.29 4.23
CA ARG A 113 12.26 14.53 3.24
C ARG A 113 13.76 14.77 3.34
N LYS A 114 14.18 15.63 4.27
CA LYS A 114 15.53 16.16 4.34
C LYS A 114 16.16 15.85 5.70
N GLY A 115 17.40 15.39 5.69
CA GLY A 115 18.16 15.09 6.89
C GLY A 115 17.89 13.71 7.47
N ASP A 116 18.56 13.42 8.57
CA ASP A 116 18.61 12.13 9.27
C ASP A 116 17.63 12.03 10.46
N ASP A 117 16.62 12.91 10.48
CA ASP A 117 15.55 12.86 11.47
C ASP A 117 14.61 11.68 11.19
N GLU A 118 14.35 10.87 12.21
CA GLU A 118 13.44 9.73 12.15
C GLU A 118 12.04 10.10 11.63
N ALA A 119 11.61 11.36 11.80
CA ALA A 119 10.37 11.89 11.23
C ALA A 119 10.28 11.75 9.70
N CYS A 120 11.41 11.62 8.99
CA CYS A 120 11.44 11.39 7.54
C CYS A 120 11.13 9.92 7.16
N LYS A 121 11.08 8.98 8.11
CA LYS A 121 10.71 7.59 7.86
C LYS A 121 9.19 7.44 7.82
N ILE A 122 8.69 6.61 6.90
CA ILE A 122 7.27 6.25 6.83
C ILE A 122 6.87 5.55 8.15
N GLY A 123 5.81 6.04 8.80
CA GLY A 123 5.27 5.57 10.06
C GLY A 123 5.85 6.24 11.31
N PHE A 124 7.00 6.92 11.24
CA PHE A 124 7.66 7.58 12.37
C PHE A 124 7.30 9.06 12.48
N ASN A 125 6.09 9.41 12.04
CA ASN A 125 5.51 10.74 12.11
C ASN A 125 3.98 10.62 12.11
N GLU A 126 3.28 11.72 12.39
CA GLU A 126 1.82 11.79 12.43
C GLU A 126 1.15 11.79 11.05
N VAL A 127 1.92 11.98 9.96
CA VAL A 127 1.40 12.14 8.59
C VAL A 127 1.59 10.90 7.71
N SER A 128 1.91 9.75 8.32
CA SER A 128 2.12 8.50 7.60
C SER A 128 1.78 7.26 8.43
N TRP A 129 1.39 6.19 7.72
CA TRP A 129 0.99 4.90 8.27
C TRP A 129 1.65 3.80 7.47
N SER A 130 2.14 2.74 8.11
CA SER A 130 2.86 1.70 7.39
C SER A 130 2.78 0.30 8.01
N LEU A 131 3.05 -0.66 7.15
CA LEU A 131 3.46 -2.02 7.48
C LEU A 131 4.97 -2.14 7.22
N LYS A 132 5.72 -2.51 8.26
CA LYS A 132 7.17 -2.69 8.24
C LYS A 132 7.51 -4.16 8.41
N LYS A 133 8.44 -4.66 7.60
CA LYS A 133 9.05 -5.99 7.74
C LYS A 133 10.53 -5.86 8.04
N ARG A 134 11.02 -6.64 9.00
CA ARG A 134 12.46 -6.83 9.27
C ARG A 134 12.74 -8.29 9.61
N GLY A 135 13.42 -9.00 8.72
CA GLY A 135 13.57 -10.45 8.83
C GLY A 135 12.19 -11.11 8.83
N ASN A 136 11.86 -11.85 9.88
CA ASN A 136 10.55 -12.50 10.04
C ASN A 136 9.52 -11.66 10.81
N ALA A 137 9.92 -10.50 11.35
CA ALA A 137 9.04 -9.66 12.14
C ALA A 137 8.25 -8.68 11.26
N TYR A 138 6.94 -8.61 11.50
CA TYR A 138 6.03 -7.61 10.91
C TYR A 138 5.53 -6.67 12.00
N THR A 139 5.47 -5.38 11.68
CA THR A 139 5.04 -4.34 12.61
C THR A 139 4.18 -3.33 11.86
N ALA A 140 3.04 -2.94 12.43
CA ALA A 140 2.29 -1.79 11.99
C ALA A 140 2.82 -0.54 12.71
N VAL A 141 3.11 0.53 11.96
CA VAL A 141 3.76 1.73 12.50
C VAL A 141 3.00 2.99 12.08
N HIS A 142 2.69 3.84 13.06
CA HIS A 142 2.15 5.19 12.88
C HIS A 142 2.52 6.05 14.08
N ASN A 143 2.96 7.29 13.83
CA ASN A 143 3.38 8.22 14.87
C ASN A 143 4.32 7.58 15.90
N GLU A 144 5.36 6.91 15.41
CA GLU A 144 6.38 6.18 16.18
C GLU A 144 5.84 5.00 17.01
N THR A 145 4.53 4.77 17.00
CA THR A 145 3.90 3.67 17.72
C THR A 145 4.00 2.39 16.89
N GLU A 146 4.79 1.43 17.39
CA GLU A 146 5.03 0.15 16.76
C GLU A 146 4.14 -0.96 17.37
N THR A 147 3.27 -1.55 16.55
CA THR A 147 2.44 -2.71 16.94
C THR A 147 2.94 -3.98 16.25
N LYS A 148 3.52 -4.92 17.01
CA LYS A 148 4.00 -6.20 16.48
C LYS A 148 2.82 -7.06 16.01
N LEU A 149 2.96 -7.66 14.83
CA LEU A 149 1.90 -8.43 14.19
C LEU A 149 2.22 -9.95 14.23
N PRO A 150 1.26 -10.81 14.60
CA PRO A 150 1.46 -12.26 14.66
C PRO A 150 1.33 -12.90 13.26
N VAL A 151 2.20 -12.51 12.33
CA VAL A 151 2.22 -13.06 10.96
C VAL A 151 2.93 -14.41 10.97
N ARG A 152 2.18 -15.48 10.70
CA ARG A 152 2.71 -16.86 10.66
C ARG A 152 3.31 -17.20 9.30
N ASP A 153 2.53 -16.95 8.26
CA ASP A 153 2.92 -17.20 6.88
C ASP A 153 3.29 -15.85 6.24
N ALA A 154 4.56 -15.72 5.85
CA ALA A 154 5.03 -14.49 5.22
C ALA A 154 4.37 -14.32 3.84
N PRO A 155 3.64 -13.21 3.60
CA PRO A 155 3.07 -12.96 2.28
C PRO A 155 4.17 -12.79 1.22
N LYS A 156 3.89 -13.31 0.03
CA LYS A 156 4.61 -12.98 -1.21
C LYS A 156 4.12 -11.64 -1.76
N ARG A 157 2.86 -11.30 -1.51
CA ARG A 157 2.26 -10.00 -1.88
C ARG A 157 1.52 -9.37 -0.71
N VAL A 158 1.75 -8.08 -0.52
CA VAL A 158 1.00 -7.26 0.44
C VAL A 158 -0.05 -6.48 -0.32
N GLY A 159 -1.32 -6.70 0.02
CA GLY A 159 -2.43 -5.90 -0.45
C GLY A 159 -2.66 -4.70 0.47
N VAL A 160 -2.87 -3.52 -0.11
CA VAL A 160 -3.20 -2.31 0.63
C VAL A 160 -4.55 -1.81 0.18
N HIS A 161 -5.45 -1.61 1.15
CA HIS A 161 -6.79 -1.10 0.94
C HIS A 161 -6.96 0.21 1.70
N LEU A 162 -7.38 1.25 0.99
CA LEU A 162 -7.73 2.55 1.55
C LEU A 162 -9.22 2.80 1.31
N ASP A 163 -10.00 2.97 2.37
CA ASP A 163 -11.32 3.60 2.32
C ASP A 163 -11.18 5.00 2.89
N TRP A 164 -11.13 5.99 2.00
CA TRP A 164 -10.78 7.36 2.37
C TRP A 164 -11.88 7.98 3.24
N GLU A 165 -13.15 7.82 2.85
CA GLU A 165 -14.30 8.36 3.59
C GLU A 165 -14.53 7.66 4.92
N ALA A 166 -14.36 6.34 4.99
CA ALA A 166 -14.49 5.61 6.24
C ALA A 166 -13.28 5.78 7.17
N GLY A 167 -12.19 6.39 6.69
CA GLY A 167 -10.99 6.58 7.48
C GLY A 167 -10.28 5.25 7.80
N VAL A 168 -10.32 4.30 6.87
CA VAL A 168 -9.79 2.94 7.08
C VAL A 168 -8.63 2.67 6.13
N LEU A 169 -7.47 2.34 6.69
CA LEU A 169 -6.34 1.79 5.95
C LEU A 169 -6.08 0.37 6.43
N SER A 170 -6.10 -0.60 5.52
CA SER A 170 -5.93 -2.02 5.83
C SER A 170 -4.82 -2.65 5.00
N PHE A 171 -4.03 -3.49 5.65
CA PHE A 171 -2.99 -4.29 5.03
C PHE A 171 -3.38 -5.77 5.07
N TYR A 172 -3.19 -6.48 3.97
CA TYR A 172 -3.54 -7.88 3.80
C TYR A 172 -2.37 -8.68 3.26
N SER A 173 -2.32 -9.97 3.59
CA SER A 173 -1.66 -10.95 2.74
C SER A 173 -2.53 -11.13 1.50
N ALA A 174 -2.09 -10.68 0.33
CA ALA A 174 -2.85 -10.82 -0.90
C ALA A 174 -2.87 -12.27 -1.43
N ASP A 175 -2.05 -13.16 -0.85
CA ASP A 175 -2.02 -14.57 -1.22
C ASP A 175 -3.15 -15.36 -0.55
N SER A 176 -3.45 -15.05 0.72
CA SER A 176 -4.48 -15.72 1.52
C SER A 176 -5.70 -14.85 1.79
N MET A 177 -5.64 -13.57 1.38
CA MET A 177 -6.59 -12.52 1.72
C MET A 177 -6.79 -12.32 3.24
N SER A 178 -5.82 -12.72 4.06
CA SER A 178 -5.90 -12.53 5.51
C SER A 178 -5.48 -11.12 5.91
N LEU A 179 -6.28 -10.45 6.76
CA LEU A 179 -5.94 -9.15 7.34
C LEU A 179 -4.67 -9.27 8.19
N LEU A 180 -3.69 -8.42 7.88
CA LEU A 180 -2.47 -8.27 8.67
C LEU A 180 -2.66 -7.19 9.75
N HIS A 181 -3.18 -6.03 9.35
CA HIS A 181 -3.46 -4.92 10.25
C HIS A 181 -4.45 -3.93 9.65
N ARG A 182 -5.12 -3.17 10.51
CA ARG A 182 -6.01 -2.07 10.12
C ARG A 182 -5.79 -0.87 11.02
N PHE A 183 -5.54 0.28 10.40
CA PHE A 183 -5.62 1.57 11.04
C PHE A 183 -7.00 2.17 10.87
N HIS A 184 -7.43 2.89 11.90
CA HIS A 184 -8.58 3.78 11.88
C HIS A 184 -8.09 5.20 12.11
N GLY A 185 -8.55 6.13 11.29
CA GLY A 185 -8.19 7.53 11.38
C GLY A 185 -9.21 8.41 10.69
N LYS A 186 -8.94 9.70 10.65
CA LYS A 186 -9.68 10.64 9.80
C LYS A 186 -8.71 11.17 8.76
N PHE A 187 -8.88 10.74 7.51
CA PHE A 187 -8.10 11.27 6.42
C PHE A 187 -8.72 12.59 5.96
N ASP A 188 -7.92 13.64 5.91
CA ASP A 188 -8.36 15.01 5.63
C ASP A 188 -7.59 15.65 4.47
N ARG A 189 -6.60 14.94 3.92
CA ARG A 189 -5.76 15.36 2.80
C ARG A 189 -5.53 14.20 1.84
N GLU A 190 -4.93 14.50 0.69
CA GLU A 190 -4.51 13.48 -0.26
C GLU A 190 -3.47 12.51 0.30
N LEU A 191 -3.72 11.21 0.14
CA LEU A 191 -2.79 10.15 0.52
C LEU A 191 -2.05 9.63 -0.69
N TYR A 192 -0.74 9.47 -0.52
CA TYR A 192 0.16 8.88 -1.51
C TYR A 192 0.65 7.52 -1.02
N PRO A 193 0.62 6.47 -1.85
CA PRO A 193 1.36 5.25 -1.58
C PRO A 193 2.86 5.53 -1.45
N ALA A 194 3.49 4.95 -0.44
CA ALA A 194 4.91 5.14 -0.17
C ALA A 194 5.57 3.81 0.19
N MET A 195 6.84 3.67 -0.21
CA MET A 195 7.63 2.48 0.05
C MET A 195 9.06 2.85 0.46
N ALA A 196 9.62 2.06 1.37
CA ALA A 196 11.04 2.05 1.66
C ALA A 196 11.59 0.64 1.48
N VAL A 197 12.72 0.51 0.77
CA VAL A 197 13.36 -0.78 0.51
C VAL A 197 14.81 -0.72 0.97
N LEU A 198 15.20 -1.69 1.81
CA LEU A 198 16.52 -1.76 2.44
C LEU A 198 17.29 -3.03 2.02
N CYS A 199 16.64 -3.96 1.31
CA CYS A 199 17.31 -5.04 0.58
C CYS A 199 16.45 -5.49 -0.62
N GLU A 200 17.10 -5.94 -1.69
CA GLU A 200 16.46 -6.46 -2.89
C GLU A 200 15.55 -5.43 -3.60
N SER A 201 14.30 -5.82 -3.90
CA SER A 201 13.35 -5.05 -4.67
C SER A 201 11.92 -5.20 -4.14
N LEU A 202 11.09 -4.22 -4.48
CA LEU A 202 9.63 -4.24 -4.32
C LEU A 202 9.01 -3.88 -5.66
N SER A 203 7.91 -4.53 -6.04
CA SER A 203 7.23 -4.24 -7.32
C SER A 203 5.74 -4.05 -7.14
N ILE A 204 5.20 -2.95 -7.64
CA ILE A 204 3.76 -2.71 -7.69
C ILE A 204 3.16 -3.66 -8.73
N CYS A 205 2.17 -4.45 -8.33
CA CYS A 205 1.51 -5.38 -9.23
C CYS A 205 0.61 -4.64 -10.25
N PRO A 206 0.54 -5.11 -11.51
CA PRO A 206 -0.43 -4.59 -12.47
C PRO A 206 -1.84 -5.09 -12.10
N LEU A 207 -2.73 -4.16 -11.75
CA LEU A 207 -4.13 -4.42 -11.47
C LEU A 207 -5.04 -3.59 -12.41
N PRO A 208 -6.18 -4.15 -12.88
CA PRO A 208 -6.55 -5.57 -12.79
C PRO A 208 -5.53 -6.43 -13.53
N TYR A 209 -5.32 -7.67 -13.07
CA TYR A 209 -4.46 -8.60 -13.79
C TYR A 209 -5.00 -8.74 -15.22
N LEU A 210 -4.27 -8.22 -16.20
CA LEU A 210 -4.60 -8.44 -17.60
C LEU A 210 -4.57 -9.95 -17.82
N ASP A 211 -5.71 -10.52 -18.17
CA ASP A 211 -5.81 -11.93 -18.50
C ASP A 211 -4.83 -12.19 -19.65
N ALA A 212 -3.75 -12.94 -19.38
CA ALA A 212 -2.68 -13.21 -20.35
C ALA A 212 -3.10 -14.21 -21.45
N ARG A 213 -4.40 -14.23 -21.78
CA ARG A 213 -5.00 -15.02 -22.84
C ARG A 213 -5.77 -14.12 -23.79
N ARG A 214 -5.05 -13.59 -24.78
CA ARG A 214 -5.57 -13.31 -26.11
C ARG A 214 -4.61 -13.87 -27.13
#